data_AF-A0A7J6RQM0-F1
#
_entry.id   AF-A0A7J6RQM0-F1
#
_cell.length_a   1.000
_cell.length_b   1.000
_cell.length_c   1.000
_cell.angle_alpha   90.00
_cell.angle_beta   90.00
_cell.angle_gamma   90.00
#
_symmetry.space_group_name_H-M   'P 1'
#
loop_
_entity.id
_entity.type
_entity.pdbx_description
1 polymer ?
#
loop_
_entity_poly.entity_id
_entity_poly.type
_entity_poly.pdbx_seq_one_letter_code
_entity_poly.pdbx_strand_id
1 'polypeptide(L)'
;MKEDVAFREGVPVNWMRYMGRLMAPVTVETAAREAGEDEDNASDDEATAEEEDDSSMAAEEEVEKVARVPPQGETQADPEALMRARKAFKGHVKELIAKLGEYVDEDDAADQTAVDFIALRTPPAPRAGETKTHGPSPAAQGNLLVRWRNPAWVRVAVESDVETMESTTLIFHCADNKMSQHMMSDDASKRTPGTLEISGVDKVAALSEMYRVWPDWVDMQKLGQGLTTSLWEEGVVQTKAPPEGM
;
A
#
# COMPACT_ATOMS: atom_id res chain seq x y z
N MET A 1 -8.58 -7.10 -25.54
CA MET A 1 -9.80 -7.21 -24.71
C MET A 1 -9.94 -8.54 -23.98
N LYS A 2 -9.52 -9.71 -24.53
CA LYS A 2 -9.63 -11.00 -23.82
C LYS A 2 -8.58 -11.20 -22.71
N GLU A 3 -7.41 -10.59 -22.84
CA GLU A 3 -6.30 -10.75 -21.88
C GLU A 3 -6.54 -9.99 -20.56
N ASP A 4 -7.22 -8.84 -20.60
CA ASP A 4 -7.59 -8.05 -19.41
C ASP A 4 -8.72 -8.72 -18.58
N VAL A 5 -9.55 -9.54 -19.22
CA VAL A 5 -10.59 -10.33 -18.53
C VAL A 5 -9.98 -11.55 -17.85
N ALA A 6 -9.05 -12.24 -18.51
CA ALA A 6 -8.35 -13.41 -17.94
C ALA A 6 -7.47 -13.03 -16.74
N PHE A 7 -6.89 -11.82 -16.71
CA PHE A 7 -6.20 -11.31 -15.53
C PHE A 7 -7.14 -11.13 -14.33
N ARG A 8 -8.37 -10.64 -14.56
CA ARG A 8 -9.37 -10.39 -13.51
C ARG A 8 -9.98 -11.65 -12.91
N GLU A 9 -9.99 -12.76 -13.65
CA GLU A 9 -10.52 -14.05 -13.18
C GLU A 9 -9.52 -14.85 -12.33
N GLY A 10 -8.22 -14.53 -12.40
CA GLY A 10 -7.16 -15.20 -11.65
C GLY A 10 -6.79 -14.54 -10.31
N VAL A 11 -7.33 -13.36 -10.00
CA VAL A 11 -7.03 -12.66 -8.74
C VAL A 11 -7.95 -13.21 -7.64
N PRO A 12 -7.40 -13.75 -6.54
CA PRO A 12 -8.22 -14.26 -5.44
C PRO A 12 -9.05 -13.11 -4.86
N VAL A 13 -10.37 -13.30 -4.89
CA VAL A 13 -11.41 -12.69 -4.03
C VAL A 13 -11.18 -11.22 -3.61
N ASN A 14 -12.01 -10.31 -4.16
CA ASN A 14 -12.09 -8.88 -3.83
C ASN A 14 -10.87 -8.03 -4.25
N TRP A 15 -10.73 -7.79 -5.56
CA TRP A 15 -9.95 -6.64 -6.10
C TRP A 15 -10.25 -5.31 -5.37
N MET A 16 -11.49 -5.10 -4.92
CA MET A 16 -11.89 -3.93 -4.12
C MET A 16 -11.37 -3.92 -2.68
N ARG A 17 -10.91 -5.05 -2.12
CA ARG A 17 -10.13 -5.07 -0.86
C ARG A 17 -8.65 -4.84 -1.12
N TYR A 18 -8.12 -5.32 -2.25
CA TYR A 18 -6.71 -5.15 -2.62
C TYR A 18 -6.35 -3.69 -2.95
N MET A 19 -7.33 -2.91 -3.42
CA MET A 19 -7.21 -1.46 -3.61
C MET A 19 -7.61 -0.66 -2.34
N GLY A 20 -7.47 -1.23 -1.13
CA GLY A 20 -7.91 -0.61 0.13
C GLY A 20 -9.43 -0.51 0.25
N ARG A 21 -9.98 -0.48 1.48
CA ARG A 21 -11.42 -0.30 1.69
C ARG A 21 -11.87 0.98 0.97
N LEU A 22 -13.03 0.91 0.29
CA LEU A 22 -13.89 2.08 0.12
C LEU A 22 -14.00 2.74 1.49
N MET A 23 -13.32 3.87 1.68
CA MET A 23 -13.25 4.66 2.91
C MET A 23 -14.62 4.66 3.57
N ALA A 24 -14.83 3.76 4.52
CA ALA A 24 -16.02 3.80 5.34
C ALA A 24 -15.86 5.05 6.22
N PRO A 25 -16.93 5.81 6.47
CA PRO A 25 -16.85 6.96 7.35
C PRO A 25 -16.30 6.48 8.69
N VAL A 26 -15.08 6.92 9.04
CA VAL A 26 -14.49 6.65 10.34
C VAL A 26 -15.37 7.36 11.36
N THR A 27 -16.19 6.58 12.07
CA THR A 27 -16.87 7.07 13.27
C THR A 27 -16.05 6.65 14.48
N VAL A 28 -16.07 7.47 15.52
CA VAL A 28 -15.35 7.22 16.79
C VAL A 28 -15.74 5.87 17.42
N GLU A 29 -16.92 5.34 17.08
CA GLU A 29 -17.46 4.06 17.57
C GLU A 29 -16.82 2.83 16.90
N THR A 30 -16.35 2.94 15.65
CA THR A 30 -15.69 1.83 14.94
C THR A 30 -14.30 1.50 15.51
N ALA A 31 -13.59 2.49 16.05
CA ALA A 31 -12.27 2.31 16.68
C ALA A 31 -12.35 1.54 18.02
N ALA A 32 -13.50 1.54 18.69
CA ALA A 32 -13.68 0.87 19.98
C ALA A 32 -14.10 -0.60 19.85
N ARG A 33 -14.58 -1.02 18.67
CA ARG A 33 -15.20 -2.34 18.47
C ARG A 33 -14.22 -3.42 18.00
N GLU A 34 -13.05 -3.05 17.49
CA GLU A 34 -12.01 -4.00 17.07
C GLU A 34 -11.04 -4.41 18.22
N ALA A 35 -11.33 -3.96 19.46
CA ALA A 35 -10.56 -4.27 20.66
C ALA A 35 -11.01 -5.56 21.40
N GLY A 36 -11.86 -6.39 20.80
CA GLY A 36 -12.30 -7.63 21.44
C GLY A 36 -12.85 -8.64 20.43
N GLU A 37 -12.54 -9.91 20.70
CA GLU A 37 -12.93 -11.15 19.99
C GLU A 37 -11.99 -11.56 18.84
N ASP A 38 -11.43 -12.76 18.72
CA ASP A 38 -11.24 -13.93 19.60
C ASP A 38 -10.25 -14.89 18.90
N GLU A 39 -9.40 -15.50 19.73
CA GLU A 39 -8.97 -16.91 19.83
C GLU A 39 -8.70 -17.83 18.61
N ASP A 40 -7.61 -18.59 18.80
CA ASP A 40 -7.32 -19.96 18.35
C ASP A 40 -7.10 -20.29 16.87
N ASN A 41 -5.82 -20.47 16.50
CA ASN A 41 -5.45 -21.64 15.70
C ASN A 41 -3.99 -22.07 15.94
N ALA A 42 -3.83 -23.24 16.54
CA ALA A 42 -2.56 -23.93 16.71
C ALA A 42 -2.33 -24.90 15.54
N SER A 43 -1.13 -24.90 14.95
CA SER A 43 -0.60 -26.11 14.32
C SER A 43 0.92 -26.11 14.30
N ASP A 44 1.46 -27.21 14.84
CA ASP A 44 2.83 -27.68 14.80
C ASP A 44 3.41 -27.75 13.38
N ASP A 45 4.72 -27.54 13.24
CA ASP A 45 5.49 -28.40 12.34
C ASP A 45 6.99 -28.46 12.70
N GLU A 46 7.50 -29.69 12.56
CA GLU A 46 8.76 -30.22 13.09
C GLU A 46 10.02 -29.84 12.30
N ALA A 47 11.16 -30.08 12.95
CA ALA A 47 12.52 -29.87 12.47
C ALA A 47 13.07 -31.08 11.70
N THR A 48 14.01 -30.84 10.80
CA THR A 48 15.06 -31.81 10.43
C THR A 48 16.41 -31.12 10.35
N ALA A 49 17.40 -31.75 11.00
CA ALA A 49 18.81 -31.39 10.97
C ALA A 49 19.55 -32.58 10.35
N GLU A 50 20.48 -32.30 9.42
CA GLU A 50 21.44 -33.28 8.91
C GLU A 50 22.84 -32.84 9.33
N GLU A 51 23.55 -33.75 9.99
CA GLU A 51 25.00 -33.74 10.21
C GLU A 51 25.66 -34.51 9.06
N GLU A 52 26.81 -34.04 8.57
CA GLU A 52 27.86 -34.92 8.05
C GLU A 52 29.26 -34.39 8.38
N ASP A 53 30.15 -35.37 8.51
CA ASP A 53 31.45 -35.45 9.15
C ASP A 53 32.61 -35.27 8.13
N ASP A 54 33.84 -35.29 8.65
CA ASP A 54 35.05 -35.94 8.08
C ASP A 54 36.33 -35.06 7.90
N SER A 55 37.35 -35.40 8.73
CA SER A 55 38.77 -35.67 8.39
C SER A 55 39.65 -34.56 7.74
N SER A 56 40.95 -34.35 8.03
CA SER A 56 42.00 -35.02 8.81
C SER A 56 43.30 -34.16 8.80
N MET A 57 44.34 -34.68 9.46
CA MET A 57 45.80 -34.58 9.20
C MET A 57 46.65 -33.68 10.11
N ALA A 58 47.76 -34.31 10.50
CA ALA A 58 48.67 -33.99 11.57
C ALA A 58 49.85 -33.08 11.15
N ALA A 59 50.42 -32.39 12.13
CA ALA A 59 51.86 -32.10 12.19
C ALA A 59 52.27 -31.89 13.65
N GLU A 60 53.29 -32.63 14.06
CA GLU A 60 53.99 -32.50 15.34
C GLU A 60 54.94 -31.29 15.29
N GLU A 61 55.07 -30.50 16.37
CA GLU A 61 56.39 -30.01 16.81
C GLU A 61 56.37 -29.38 18.22
N GLU A 62 57.43 -29.72 18.94
CA GLU A 62 58.15 -29.05 20.03
C GLU A 62 57.48 -28.64 21.37
N VAL A 63 58.07 -29.22 22.41
CA VAL A 63 57.80 -29.03 23.83
C VAL A 63 58.63 -27.87 24.36
N GLU A 64 58.01 -26.71 24.58
CA GLU A 64 58.57 -25.64 25.40
C GLU A 64 57.86 -25.58 26.76
N LYS A 65 58.63 -25.76 27.84
CA LYS A 65 58.16 -25.73 29.23
C LYS A 65 57.76 -24.31 29.63
N VAL A 66 56.50 -23.95 29.36
CA VAL A 66 55.85 -22.79 29.96
C VAL A 66 55.11 -23.22 31.22
N ALA A 67 55.23 -22.41 32.27
CA ALA A 67 54.66 -22.63 33.59
C ALA A 67 53.21 -23.13 33.56
N ARG A 68 52.88 -24.11 34.40
CA ARG A 68 51.51 -24.60 34.65
C ARG A 68 50.59 -23.43 35.01
N VAL A 69 49.92 -22.86 34.02
CA VAL A 69 48.62 -22.24 34.19
C VAL A 69 47.64 -23.41 34.31
N PRO A 70 46.80 -23.49 35.36
CA PRO A 70 45.79 -24.54 35.45
C PRO A 70 44.95 -24.49 34.16
N PRO A 71 44.57 -25.64 33.57
CA PRO A 71 43.67 -25.61 32.42
C PRO A 71 42.44 -24.85 32.87
N GLN A 72 42.21 -23.67 32.26
CA GLN A 72 40.88 -23.11 32.22
C GLN A 72 40.07 -24.19 31.53
N GLY A 73 39.37 -25.00 32.33
CA GLY A 73 38.42 -25.94 31.79
C GLY A 73 37.56 -25.12 30.86
N GLU A 74 37.58 -25.46 29.58
CA GLU A 74 36.49 -25.13 28.69
C GLU A 74 35.28 -25.66 29.43
N THR A 75 34.55 -24.77 30.11
CA THR A 75 33.23 -25.06 30.61
C THR A 75 32.44 -25.37 29.35
N GLN A 76 32.42 -26.65 28.97
CA GLN A 76 31.49 -27.18 27.99
C GLN A 76 30.14 -26.66 28.43
N ALA A 77 29.62 -25.69 27.67
CA ALA A 77 28.35 -25.09 27.98
C ALA A 77 27.35 -26.24 28.09
N ASP A 78 26.70 -26.35 29.25
CA ASP A 78 25.68 -27.37 29.51
C ASP A 78 24.73 -27.41 28.30
N PRO A 79 24.70 -28.51 27.53
CA PRO A 79 23.91 -28.61 26.31
C PRO A 79 22.42 -28.32 26.56
N GLU A 80 21.91 -28.64 27.76
CA GLU A 80 20.55 -28.33 28.16
C GLU A 80 20.34 -26.83 28.42
N ALA A 81 21.32 -26.16 29.01
CA ALA A 81 21.28 -24.71 29.20
C ALA A 81 21.32 -23.97 27.86
N LEU A 82 22.14 -24.45 26.90
CA LEU A 82 22.19 -23.92 25.54
C LEU A 82 20.85 -24.08 24.82
N MET A 83 20.22 -25.27 24.92
CA MET A 83 18.91 -25.54 24.35
C MET A 83 17.81 -24.68 24.98
N ARG A 84 17.82 -24.49 26.30
CA ARG A 84 16.90 -23.57 27.00
C ARG A 84 17.07 -22.13 26.53
N ALA A 85 18.31 -21.65 26.39
CA ALA A 85 18.59 -20.31 25.90
C ALA A 85 18.11 -20.11 24.45
N ARG A 86 18.35 -21.09 23.56
CA ARG A 86 17.84 -21.07 22.17
C ARG A 86 16.32 -21.03 22.12
N LYS A 87 15.64 -21.83 22.95
CA LYS A 87 14.17 -21.83 23.03
C LYS A 87 13.64 -20.48 23.53
N ALA A 88 14.24 -19.92 24.58
CA ALA A 88 13.87 -18.60 25.10
C ALA A 88 14.09 -17.49 24.06
N PHE A 89 15.22 -17.50 23.36
CA PHE A 89 15.49 -16.56 22.27
C PHE A 89 14.47 -16.66 21.14
N LYS A 90 14.18 -17.88 20.65
CA LYS A 90 13.14 -18.09 19.61
C LYS A 90 11.77 -17.61 20.08
N GLY A 91 11.42 -17.85 21.35
CA GLY A 91 10.19 -17.35 21.95
C GLY A 91 10.13 -15.82 21.95
N HIS A 92 11.21 -15.17 22.37
CA HIS A 92 11.29 -13.71 22.41
C HIS A 92 11.23 -13.08 21.00
N VAL A 93 11.93 -13.66 20.02
CA VAL A 93 11.85 -13.21 18.62
C VAL A 93 10.43 -13.33 18.06
N LYS A 94 9.74 -14.45 18.34
CA LYS A 94 8.34 -14.61 17.92
C LYS A 94 7.43 -13.56 18.55
N GLU A 95 7.63 -13.25 19.83
CA GLU A 95 6.87 -12.21 20.53
C GLU A 95 7.13 -10.83 19.92
N LEU A 96 8.38 -10.50 19.61
CA LEU A 96 8.73 -9.24 18.95
C LEU A 96 8.09 -9.13 17.56
N ILE A 97 8.15 -10.19 16.74
CA ILE A 97 7.51 -10.21 15.42
C ILE A 97 6.00 -10.04 15.53
N ALA A 98 5.35 -10.71 16.49
CA ALA A 98 3.92 -10.57 16.70
C ALA A 98 3.53 -9.12 17.05
N LYS A 99 4.36 -8.42 17.83
CA LYS A 99 4.14 -7.01 18.19
C LYS A 99 4.42 -6.03 17.05
N LEU A 100 5.16 -6.42 16.00
CA LEU A 100 5.40 -5.52 14.86
C LEU A 100 4.11 -5.10 14.16
N GLY A 101 3.09 -5.98 14.13
CA GLY A 101 1.80 -5.68 13.53
C GLY A 101 1.10 -4.46 14.14
N GLU A 102 1.35 -4.15 15.42
CA GLU A 102 0.81 -2.96 16.09
C GLU A 102 1.38 -1.64 15.55
N TYR A 103 2.48 -1.71 14.79
CA TYR A 103 3.20 -0.56 14.25
C TYR A 103 3.17 -0.51 12.71
N VAL A 104 2.53 -1.47 12.05
CA VAL A 104 2.40 -1.49 10.59
C VAL A 104 1.10 -0.80 10.21
N ASP A 105 1.21 0.27 9.45
CA ASP A 105 0.07 0.87 8.77
C ASP A 105 -0.19 0.09 7.46
N GLU A 106 -1.14 -0.85 7.52
CA GLU A 106 -1.50 -1.66 6.35
C GLU A 106 -2.14 -0.82 5.23
N ASP A 107 -2.83 0.26 5.59
CA ASP A 107 -3.50 1.13 4.62
C ASP A 107 -2.48 1.99 3.86
N ASP A 108 -1.45 2.51 4.55
CA ASP A 108 -0.33 3.22 3.92
C ASP A 108 0.45 2.30 2.96
N ALA A 109 0.74 1.06 3.38
CA ALA A 109 1.39 0.09 2.51
C ALA A 109 0.55 -0.28 1.27
N ALA A 110 -0.78 -0.38 1.44
CA ALA A 110 -1.72 -0.60 0.36
C ALA A 110 -1.79 0.63 -0.58
N ASP A 111 -1.77 1.84 -0.03
CA ASP A 111 -1.72 3.09 -0.78
C ASP A 111 -0.46 3.17 -1.63
N GLN A 112 0.72 2.93 -1.04
CA GLN A 112 1.98 2.95 -1.78
C GLN A 112 1.99 1.94 -2.93
N THR A 113 1.49 0.73 -2.70
CA THR A 113 1.37 -0.30 -3.75
C THR A 113 0.40 0.15 -4.85
N ALA A 114 -0.70 0.80 -4.50
CA ALA A 114 -1.65 1.33 -5.47
C ALA A 114 -1.06 2.52 -6.27
N VAL A 115 -0.24 3.37 -5.63
CA VAL A 115 0.48 4.46 -6.30
C VAL A 115 1.47 3.91 -7.32
N ASP A 116 2.27 2.91 -6.96
CA ASP A 116 3.18 2.23 -7.88
C ASP A 116 2.42 1.64 -9.08
N PHE A 117 1.26 1.03 -8.82
CA PHE A 117 0.40 0.53 -9.89
C PHE A 117 -0.12 1.63 -10.82
N ILE A 118 -0.49 2.79 -10.28
CA ILE A 118 -0.91 3.95 -11.08
C ILE A 118 0.26 4.49 -11.90
N ALA A 119 1.45 4.61 -11.31
CA ALA A 119 2.67 5.08 -11.96
C ALA A 119 3.10 4.20 -13.13
N LEU A 120 2.92 2.88 -13.01
CA LEU A 120 3.35 1.90 -14.01
C LEU A 120 2.32 1.65 -15.10
N ARG A 121 1.10 2.17 -14.98
CA ARG A 121 0.04 1.87 -15.94
C ARG A 121 0.23 2.58 -17.27
N THR A 122 -0.35 2.01 -18.33
CA THR A 122 -0.59 2.75 -19.56
C THR A 122 -1.54 3.94 -19.33
N PRO A 123 -1.40 5.01 -20.12
CA PRO A 123 -2.41 6.07 -20.11
C PRO A 123 -3.78 5.55 -20.56
N PRO A 124 -4.86 6.23 -20.14
CA PRO A 124 -6.19 6.03 -20.68
C PRO A 124 -6.19 5.96 -22.21
N ALA A 125 -6.78 4.88 -22.76
CA ALA A 125 -6.97 4.79 -24.19
C ALA A 125 -7.90 5.92 -24.66
N PRO A 126 -7.56 6.67 -25.73
CA PRO A 126 -8.47 7.64 -26.30
C PRO A 126 -9.72 6.90 -26.81
N ARG A 127 -10.91 7.22 -26.29
CA ARG A 127 -12.13 6.59 -26.78
C ARG A 127 -12.44 7.10 -28.18
N ALA A 128 -12.87 6.21 -29.07
CA ALA A 128 -13.27 6.59 -30.42
C ALA A 128 -14.43 7.60 -30.36
N GLY A 129 -14.22 8.79 -30.94
CA GLY A 129 -15.22 9.87 -30.93
C GLY A 129 -15.25 10.73 -29.66
N GLU A 130 -14.36 10.50 -28.69
CA GLU A 130 -14.22 11.40 -27.55
C GLU A 130 -13.56 12.70 -28.03
N THR A 131 -14.33 13.78 -28.08
CA THR A 131 -13.74 15.11 -28.08
C THR A 131 -12.91 15.26 -26.81
N LYS A 132 -11.81 16.03 -26.83
CA LYS A 132 -11.01 16.34 -25.63
C LYS A 132 -11.83 16.96 -24.47
N THR A 133 -13.11 17.22 -24.66
CA THR A 133 -13.98 17.90 -23.71
C THR A 133 -14.66 16.88 -22.81
N HIS A 134 -14.34 16.92 -21.52
CA HIS A 134 -14.92 16.05 -20.49
C HIS A 134 -16.23 16.62 -19.92
N GLY A 135 -16.96 17.40 -20.73
CA GLY A 135 -18.08 18.23 -20.29
C GLY A 135 -17.72 19.72 -20.16
N PRO A 136 -18.64 20.56 -19.65
CA PRO A 136 -18.41 21.98 -19.41
C PRO A 136 -17.34 22.23 -18.34
N SER A 137 -16.55 23.29 -18.48
CA SER A 137 -15.52 23.62 -17.50
C SER A 137 -16.14 24.10 -16.16
N PRO A 138 -15.72 23.53 -15.01
CA PRO A 138 -16.06 24.02 -13.67
C PRO A 138 -15.71 25.49 -13.42
N ALA A 139 -14.66 26.01 -14.07
CA ALA A 139 -14.28 27.41 -13.96
C ALA A 139 -15.32 28.35 -14.58
N ALA A 140 -16.04 27.88 -15.61
CA ALA A 140 -17.03 28.67 -16.33
C ALA A 140 -18.46 28.51 -15.80
N GLN A 141 -18.78 27.41 -15.11
CA GLN A 141 -20.12 27.10 -14.62
C GLN A 141 -20.08 26.58 -13.18
N GLY A 142 -20.76 27.28 -12.27
CA GLY A 142 -20.74 26.98 -10.83
C GLY A 142 -21.72 25.91 -10.34
N ASN A 143 -22.67 25.49 -11.17
CA ASN A 143 -23.65 24.45 -10.83
C ASN A 143 -23.52 23.28 -11.81
N LEU A 144 -22.61 22.36 -11.50
CA LEU A 144 -22.32 21.19 -12.31
C LEU A 144 -22.41 19.93 -11.46
N LEU A 145 -22.72 18.84 -12.14
CA LEU A 145 -22.56 17.51 -11.61
C LEU A 145 -21.22 16.94 -12.08
N VAL A 146 -20.50 16.27 -11.19
CA VAL A 146 -19.16 15.72 -11.41
C VAL A 146 -19.12 14.22 -11.10
N ARG A 147 -18.29 13.47 -11.81
CA ARG A 147 -17.96 12.07 -11.50
C ARG A 147 -16.57 11.70 -12.01
N TRP A 148 -16.01 10.60 -11.49
CA TRP A 148 -14.81 9.99 -12.08
C TRP A 148 -15.06 9.54 -13.52
N ARG A 149 -14.14 9.86 -14.43
CA ARG A 149 -14.17 9.29 -15.80
C ARG A 149 -14.00 7.79 -15.77
N ASN A 150 -13.04 7.35 -14.96
CA ASN A 150 -12.83 5.97 -14.59
C ASN A 150 -12.14 5.95 -13.22
N PRO A 151 -12.80 5.42 -12.17
CA PRO A 151 -12.23 5.39 -10.83
C PRO A 151 -10.92 4.57 -10.79
N ALA A 152 -10.74 3.62 -11.70
CA ALA A 152 -9.49 2.86 -11.75
C ALA A 152 -8.29 3.76 -12.07
N TRP A 153 -8.46 4.88 -12.79
CA TRP A 153 -7.35 5.75 -13.22
C TRP A 153 -6.77 6.61 -12.11
N VAL A 154 -7.39 6.61 -10.93
CA VAL A 154 -7.08 7.53 -9.84
C VAL A 154 -6.86 6.74 -8.56
N ARG A 155 -5.88 7.14 -7.76
CA ARG A 155 -5.73 6.74 -6.36
C ARG A 155 -5.71 7.99 -5.49
N VAL A 156 -6.49 7.97 -4.42
CA VAL A 156 -6.45 9.01 -3.38
C VAL A 156 -5.74 8.40 -2.17
N ALA A 157 -4.71 9.07 -1.68
CA ALA A 157 -3.97 8.71 -0.47
C ALA A 157 -3.94 9.91 0.47
N VAL A 158 -3.74 9.66 1.77
CA VAL A 158 -3.55 10.71 2.77
C VAL A 158 -2.21 10.48 3.42
N GLU A 159 -1.28 11.40 3.18
CA GLU A 159 0.02 11.38 3.86
C GLU A 159 -0.04 12.30 5.08
N SER A 160 0.51 11.85 6.19
CA SER A 160 0.67 12.68 7.39
C SER A 160 2.14 12.89 7.67
N ASP A 161 2.54 14.15 7.79
CA ASP A 161 3.89 14.51 8.15
C ASP A 161 4.10 14.27 9.65
N VAL A 162 5.08 13.44 10.00
CA VAL A 162 5.32 13.00 11.38
C VAL A 162 5.85 14.14 12.28
N GLU A 163 6.50 15.15 11.69
CA GLU A 163 7.11 16.25 12.44
C GLU A 163 6.09 17.38 12.72
N THR A 164 5.27 17.70 11.72
CA THR A 164 4.31 18.81 11.75
C THR A 164 2.90 18.37 12.14
N MET A 165 2.60 17.07 12.04
CA MET A 165 1.26 16.49 12.21
C MET A 165 0.24 17.06 11.20
N GLU A 166 0.71 17.66 10.11
CA GLU A 166 -0.14 18.12 9.03
C GLU A 166 -0.43 16.96 8.07
N SER A 167 -1.69 16.80 7.71
CA SER A 167 -2.12 15.80 6.71
C SER A 167 -2.30 16.46 5.35
N THR A 168 -1.87 15.78 4.29
CA THR A 168 -2.04 16.18 2.90
C THR A 168 -2.76 15.08 2.15
N THR A 169 -3.83 15.43 1.43
CA THR A 169 -4.50 14.52 0.51
C THR A 169 -3.81 14.57 -0.84
N LEU A 170 -3.30 13.43 -1.30
CA LEU A 170 -2.68 13.25 -2.61
C LEU A 170 -3.62 12.50 -3.54
N ILE A 171 -3.78 13.01 -4.76
CA ILE A 171 -4.58 12.37 -5.81
C ILE A 171 -3.66 12.01 -6.96
N PHE A 172 -3.29 10.74 -7.02
CA PHE A 172 -2.45 10.17 -8.06
C PHE A 172 -3.31 9.72 -9.25
N HIS A 173 -2.83 9.92 -10.47
CA HIS A 173 -3.53 9.48 -11.67
C HIS A 173 -2.59 9.02 -12.78
N CYS A 174 -3.11 8.15 -13.64
CA CYS A 174 -2.39 7.65 -14.81
C CYS A 174 -2.69 8.43 -16.09
N ALA A 175 -3.38 9.57 -16.02
CA ALA A 175 -3.85 10.30 -17.21
C ALA A 175 -2.68 10.81 -18.09
N ASP A 176 -1.59 11.24 -17.47
CA ASP A 176 -0.40 11.77 -18.15
C ASP A 176 0.70 10.72 -18.38
N ASN A 177 0.44 9.47 -18.01
CA ASN A 177 1.41 8.40 -18.24
C ASN A 177 1.73 8.29 -19.73
N LYS A 178 2.97 7.93 -20.06
CA LYS A 178 3.38 7.78 -21.45
C LYS A 178 3.38 6.30 -21.81
N MET A 179 2.70 5.96 -22.90
CA MET A 179 2.70 4.59 -23.44
C MET A 179 4.13 4.10 -23.70
N SER A 180 5.04 4.99 -24.13
CA SER A 180 6.44 4.67 -24.37
C SER A 180 7.23 4.27 -23.10
N GLN A 181 6.71 4.57 -21.91
CA GLN A 181 7.34 4.26 -20.62
C GLN A 181 6.73 3.02 -19.96
N HIS A 182 5.65 2.47 -20.50
CA HIS A 182 4.96 1.31 -19.92
C HIS A 182 5.86 0.07 -19.90
N MET A 183 6.04 -0.52 -18.71
CA MET A 183 6.83 -1.74 -18.49
C MET A 183 8.27 -1.72 -19.03
N MET A 184 8.84 -0.54 -19.28
CA MET A 184 10.25 -0.42 -19.65
C MET A 184 11.14 -0.72 -18.43
N SER A 185 12.42 -1.04 -18.64
CA SER A 185 13.39 -1.26 -17.54
C SER A 185 14.01 0.02 -17.00
N ASP A 186 13.67 1.17 -17.60
CA ASP A 186 14.21 2.44 -17.18
C ASP A 186 13.79 2.76 -15.75
N ASP A 187 14.79 3.16 -14.97
CA ASP A 187 14.76 3.70 -13.61
C ASP A 187 13.35 4.06 -13.13
N ALA A 188 12.76 3.17 -12.32
CA ALA A 188 11.42 3.33 -11.78
C ALA A 188 11.27 4.65 -10.99
N SER A 189 12.37 5.19 -10.44
CA SER A 189 12.39 6.49 -9.76
C SER A 189 12.05 7.68 -10.67
N LYS A 190 12.11 7.50 -12.00
CA LYS A 190 11.73 8.54 -12.99
C LYS A 190 10.27 8.47 -13.40
N ARG A 191 9.51 7.49 -12.89
CA ARG A 191 8.08 7.33 -13.16
C ARG A 191 7.30 7.90 -12.01
N THR A 192 7.01 9.18 -12.11
CA THR A 192 6.05 9.83 -11.22
C THR A 192 4.69 9.82 -11.93
N PRO A 193 3.63 9.26 -11.31
CA PRO A 193 2.27 9.47 -11.81
C PRO A 193 1.94 10.96 -11.79
N GLY A 194 0.89 11.36 -12.50
CA GLY A 194 0.34 12.70 -12.30
C GLY A 194 -0.20 12.79 -10.86
N THR A 195 0.02 13.92 -10.20
CA THR A 195 -0.32 14.10 -8.78
C THR A 195 -0.93 15.47 -8.57
N LEU A 196 -2.06 15.50 -7.85
CA LEU A 196 -2.63 16.73 -7.29
C LEU A 196 -2.54 16.69 -5.77
N GLU A 197 -2.08 17.79 -5.18
CA GLU A 197 -1.91 17.93 -3.74
C GLU A 197 -2.97 18.86 -3.17
N ILE A 198 -3.57 18.47 -2.05
CA ILE A 198 -4.57 19.25 -1.33
C ILE A 198 -4.21 19.24 0.15
N SER A 199 -4.03 20.42 0.73
CA SER A 199 -3.79 20.54 2.16
C SER A 199 -5.00 20.05 2.96
N GLY A 200 -4.77 19.19 3.95
CA GLY A 200 -5.81 18.65 4.82
C GLY A 200 -6.53 17.42 4.27
N VAL A 201 -7.59 17.02 4.98
CA VAL A 201 -8.41 15.82 4.71
C VAL A 201 -9.89 16.14 4.48
N ASP A 202 -10.26 17.42 4.40
CA ASP A 202 -11.64 17.89 4.30
C ASP A 202 -12.35 17.42 3.02
N LYS A 203 -11.59 17.13 1.95
CA LYS A 203 -12.11 16.66 0.66
C LYS A 203 -12.17 15.15 0.54
N VAL A 204 -11.54 14.40 1.44
CA VAL A 204 -11.45 12.93 1.37
C VAL A 204 -12.83 12.30 1.33
N ALA A 205 -13.75 12.71 2.22
CA ALA A 205 -15.11 12.16 2.25
C ALA A 205 -15.88 12.38 0.92
N ALA A 206 -15.71 13.54 0.28
CA ALA A 206 -16.35 13.84 -1.00
C ALA A 206 -15.73 13.01 -2.15
N LEU A 207 -14.40 12.83 -2.15
CA LEU A 207 -13.70 11.99 -3.12
C LEU A 207 -14.09 10.50 -2.97
N SER A 208 -14.19 10.01 -1.73
CA SER A 208 -14.65 8.66 -1.41
C SER A 208 -16.09 8.43 -1.86
N GLU A 209 -16.96 9.42 -1.67
CA GLU A 209 -18.34 9.35 -2.15
C GLU A 209 -18.40 9.17 -3.66
N MET A 210 -17.54 9.85 -4.42
CA MET A 210 -17.48 9.67 -5.88
C MET A 210 -17.08 8.25 -6.29
N TYR A 211 -16.22 7.56 -5.52
CA TYR A 211 -15.93 6.13 -5.76
C TYR A 211 -17.15 5.28 -5.45
N ARG A 212 -17.82 5.55 -4.33
CA ARG A 212 -18.96 4.75 -3.84
C ARG A 212 -20.15 4.80 -4.78
N VAL A 213 -20.45 5.96 -5.36
CA VAL A 213 -21.63 6.14 -6.21
C VAL A 213 -21.33 5.96 -7.70
N TRP A 214 -20.09 5.67 -8.11
CA TRP A 214 -19.77 5.51 -9.53
C TRP A 214 -20.60 4.37 -10.16
N PRO A 215 -21.24 4.55 -11.34
CA PRO A 215 -21.03 5.62 -12.34
C PRO A 215 -21.95 6.85 -12.23
N ASP A 216 -22.65 7.02 -11.11
CA ASP A 216 -23.55 8.15 -10.86
C ASP A 216 -22.78 9.46 -10.65
N TRP A 217 -23.55 10.54 -10.53
CA TRP A 217 -23.04 11.91 -10.50
C TRP A 217 -23.20 12.53 -9.12
N VAL A 218 -22.20 13.30 -8.71
CA VAL A 218 -22.15 14.03 -7.43
C VAL A 218 -22.22 15.53 -7.69
N ASP A 219 -22.78 16.28 -6.75
CA ASP A 219 -22.76 17.74 -6.79
C ASP A 219 -21.32 18.27 -6.65
N MET A 220 -20.90 19.12 -7.60
CA MET A 220 -19.59 19.78 -7.59
C MET A 220 -19.34 20.57 -6.30
N GLN A 221 -20.38 21.12 -5.66
CA GLN A 221 -20.24 21.90 -4.43
C GLN A 221 -19.61 21.10 -3.28
N LYS A 222 -19.76 19.77 -3.28
CA LYS A 222 -19.14 18.90 -2.26
C LYS A 222 -17.61 18.89 -2.33
N LEU A 223 -17.05 18.97 -3.54
CA LEU A 223 -15.60 19.06 -3.76
C LEU A 223 -15.11 20.51 -3.68
N GLY A 224 -15.95 21.45 -4.11
CA GLY A 224 -15.59 22.84 -4.32
C GLY A 224 -15.04 23.09 -5.73
N GLN A 225 -15.21 24.32 -6.20
CA GLN A 225 -14.90 24.71 -7.57
C GLN A 225 -13.40 24.55 -7.90
N GLY A 226 -12.51 24.92 -6.97
CA GLY A 226 -11.05 24.84 -7.17
C GLY A 226 -10.59 23.42 -7.46
N LEU A 227 -10.84 22.50 -6.52
CA LEU A 227 -10.49 21.09 -6.68
C LEU A 227 -11.13 20.46 -7.93
N THR A 228 -12.41 20.75 -8.17
CA THR A 228 -13.10 20.19 -9.35
C THR A 228 -12.49 20.70 -10.65
N THR A 229 -12.05 21.96 -10.69
CA THR A 229 -11.36 22.54 -11.85
C THR A 229 -10.06 21.80 -12.10
N SER A 230 -9.21 21.62 -11.08
CA SER A 230 -7.94 20.91 -11.21
C SER A 230 -8.14 19.47 -11.69
N LEU A 231 -9.06 18.72 -11.07
CA LEU A 231 -9.39 17.35 -11.52
C LEU A 231 -9.90 17.30 -12.97
N TRP A 232 -10.61 18.34 -13.41
CA TRP A 232 -11.15 18.42 -14.77
C TRP A 232 -10.04 18.77 -15.78
N GLU A 233 -9.10 19.64 -15.40
CA GLU A 233 -7.92 19.99 -16.21
C GLU A 233 -6.99 18.80 -16.41
N GLU A 234 -6.79 17.99 -15.36
CA GLU A 234 -6.06 16.70 -15.44
C GLU A 234 -6.83 15.62 -16.21
N GLY A 235 -8.07 15.91 -16.61
CA GLY A 235 -8.90 15.00 -17.38
C GLY A 235 -9.25 13.71 -16.66
N VAL A 236 -9.30 13.72 -15.32
CA VAL A 236 -9.66 12.55 -14.48
C VAL A 236 -11.14 12.52 -14.11
N VAL A 237 -11.82 13.67 -14.14
CA VAL A 237 -13.28 13.78 -13.94
C VAL A 237 -14.02 14.22 -15.19
N GLN A 238 -15.32 13.95 -15.19
CA GLN A 238 -16.28 14.42 -16.18
C GLN A 238 -17.31 15.29 -15.49
N THR A 239 -17.83 16.27 -16.23
CA THR A 239 -18.85 17.20 -15.77
C THR A 239 -20.07 17.18 -16.69
N LYS A 240 -21.23 17.54 -16.13
CA LYS A 240 -22.44 17.83 -16.91
C LYS A 240 -23.29 18.86 -16.20
N ALA A 241 -24.13 19.56 -16.96
CA ALA A 241 -25.17 20.38 -16.37
C ALA A 241 -26.19 19.50 -15.62
N PRO A 242 -26.73 19.97 -14.47
CA PRO A 242 -27.86 19.30 -13.85
C PRO A 242 -29.08 19.29 -14.79
N PRO A 243 -29.99 18.32 -14.64
CA PRO A 243 -31.24 18.33 -15.40
C PRO A 243 -32.04 19.62 -15.09
N GLU A 244 -32.67 20.20 -16.11
CA GLU A 244 -33.50 21.40 -15.94
C GLU A 244 -34.61 21.13 -14.92
N GLY A 245 -34.64 21.89 -13.80
CA GLY A 245 -35.67 21.78 -12.76
C GLY A 245 -35.22 21.19 -11.42
N MET A 246 -33.92 20.98 -11.20
CA MET A 246 -33.31 20.74 -9.87
C MET A 246 -32.82 22.04 -9.22
#